data_AF-A0A822H2H1-F1
#
_entry.id   AF-A0A822H2H1-F1
#
_cell.length_a   1.000
_cell.length_b   1.000
_cell.length_c   1.000
_cell.angle_alpha   90.00
_cell.angle_beta   90.00
_cell.angle_gamma   90.00
#
_symmetry.space_group_name_H-M   'P 1'
#
loop_
_entity.id
_entity.type
_entity.pdbx_description
1 polymer ?
#
loop_
_entity_poly.entity_id
_entity_poly.type
_entity_poly.pdbx_seq_one_letter_code
_entity_poly.pdbx_strand_id
1 'polypeptide(L)'
;LINGQTYYYKIVANDGQSTGRFSPIIQANPQLAPPDNFKAVTGHGSASIDLSWTSVVGATGYEIQRSSTNNDEATFTIIATVSNTSTT
;
A
#
# COMPACT_ATOMS: atom_id res chain seq x y z
N LEU A 1 12.51 -5.93 1.15
CA LEU A 1 11.43 -6.93 0.98
C LEU A 1 10.55 -6.47 -0.16
N ILE A 2 10.00 -7.39 -0.93
CA ILE A 2 9.07 -7.09 -2.03
C ILE A 2 7.66 -7.11 -1.44
N ASN A 3 6.90 -6.03 -1.60
CA ASN A 3 5.52 -6.00 -1.14
C ASN A 3 4.68 -7.03 -1.91
N GLY A 4 3.78 -7.71 -1.21
CA GLY A 4 3.00 -8.82 -1.77
C GLY A 4 3.74 -10.16 -1.80
N GLN A 5 5.06 -10.21 -1.57
CA GLN A 5 5.79 -11.48 -1.41
C GLN A 5 5.70 -11.99 0.03
N THR A 6 5.27 -13.23 0.23
CA THR A 6 5.37 -13.91 1.53
C THR A 6 6.82 -14.31 1.83
N TYR A 7 7.30 -13.98 3.02
CA TYR A 7 8.61 -14.33 3.55
C TYR A 7 8.46 -15.20 4.80
N TYR A 8 9.45 -16.06 5.05
CA TYR A 8 9.47 -16.98 6.18
C TYR A 8 10.67 -16.69 7.06
N TYR A 9 10.44 -16.59 8.37
CA TYR A 9 11.46 -16.22 9.36
C TYR A 9 11.51 -17.25 10.48
N LYS A 10 12.72 -17.51 10.96
CA LYS A 10 13.00 -18.17 12.23
C LYS A 10 14.22 -17.51 12.84
N ILE A 11 14.31 -17.52 14.16
CA ILE A 11 15.41 -16.91 14.91
C ILE A 11 16.13 -17.94 15.77
N VAL A 12 17.38 -17.67 16.13
CA VAL A 12 18.17 -18.50 17.04
C VAL A 12 18.97 -17.59 17.96
N ALA A 13 19.04 -17.94 19.24
CA ALA A 13 19.91 -17.26 20.19
C ALA A 13 21.37 -17.66 19.95
N ASN A 14 22.27 -16.69 19.98
CA ASN A 14 23.71 -16.86 19.81
C ASN A 14 24.44 -16.11 20.94
N ASP A 15 25.44 -16.74 21.55
CA ASP A 15 26.25 -16.18 22.65
C ASP A 15 27.65 -15.74 22.20
N GLY A 16 27.89 -15.69 20.90
CA GLY A 16 29.18 -15.39 20.27
C GLY A 16 30.09 -16.61 20.07
N GLN A 17 29.75 -17.78 20.62
CA GLN A 17 30.53 -19.03 20.48
C GLN A 17 29.69 -20.20 19.97
N SER A 18 28.40 -20.20 20.31
CA SER A 18 27.45 -21.26 19.99
C SER A 18 26.08 -20.70 19.62
N THR A 19 25.25 -21.55 19.00
CA THR A 19 23.85 -21.24 18.69
C THR A 19 22.92 -22.24 19.37
N GLY A 20 21.80 -21.76 19.90
CA GLY A 20 20.75 -22.59 20.50
C GLY A 20 19.85 -23.30 19.47
N ARG A 21 18.65 -23.70 19.91
CA ARG A 21 17.61 -24.24 19.01
C ARG A 21 16.91 -23.10 18.26
N PHE A 22 16.56 -23.34 17.00
CA PHE A 22 15.75 -22.40 16.23
C PHE A 22 14.32 -22.29 16.79
N SER A 23 13.73 -21.10 16.63
CA SER A 23 12.29 -20.90 16.79
C SER A 23 11.48 -21.67 15.74
N PRO A 24 10.16 -21.80 15.94
CA PRO A 24 9.25 -22.13 14.84
C PRO A 24 9.40 -21.14 13.67
N ILE A 25 9.02 -21.59 12.47
CA ILE A 25 8.94 -20.73 11.29
C ILE A 25 7.65 -19.92 11.39
N ILE A 26 7.76 -18.61 11.24
CA ILE A 26 6.63 -17.69 11.05
C ILE A 26 6.66 -17.12 9.64
N GLN A 27 5.50 -16.76 9.11
CA GLN A 27 5.40 -16.06 7.83
C GLN A 27 5.09 -14.58 8.04
N ALA A 28 5.59 -13.72 7.16
CA ALA A 28 5.18 -12.33 7.05
C ALA A 28 5.00 -11.95 5.59
N ASN A 29 3.95 -11.16 5.31
CA ASN A 29 3.68 -10.62 3.99
C ASN A 29 3.71 -9.09 4.07
N PRO A 30 4.81 -8.44 3.68
CA PRO A 30 4.89 -6.99 3.61
C PRO A 30 3.85 -6.45 2.63
N GLN A 31 3.09 -5.45 3.07
CA GLN A 31 2.11 -4.74 2.24
C GLN A 31 2.51 -3.29 2.09
N LEU A 32 2.07 -2.66 1.01
CA LEU A 32 2.17 -1.21 0.87
C LEU A 32 1.32 -0.55 1.93
N ALA A 33 1.86 0.49 2.56
CA ALA A 33 1.06 1.36 3.42
C ALA A 33 0.00 2.09 2.57
N PRO A 34 -1.16 2.44 3.15
CA PRO A 34 -2.10 3.32 2.47
C PRO A 34 -1.46 4.68 2.19
N PRO A 35 -1.87 5.40 1.12
CA PRO A 35 -1.43 6.77 0.89
C PRO A 35 -1.86 7.71 2.02
N ASP A 36 -0.93 8.48 2.56
CA ASP A 36 -1.22 9.52 3.56
C ASP A 36 -1.73 10.82 2.92
N ASN A 37 -2.43 11.64 3.71
CA ASN A 37 -2.95 12.95 3.27
C ASN A 37 -3.81 12.91 2.01
N PHE A 38 -4.57 11.83 1.79
CA PHE A 38 -5.52 11.75 0.68
C PHE A 38 -6.59 12.84 0.79
N LYS A 39 -6.74 13.64 -0.25
CA LYS A 39 -7.73 14.70 -0.37
C LYS A 39 -8.43 14.63 -1.72
N ALA A 40 -9.71 14.93 -1.73
CA ALA A 40 -10.52 15.15 -2.90
C ALA A 40 -11.15 16.53 -2.80
N VAL A 41 -10.91 17.39 -3.78
CA VAL A 41 -11.49 18.74 -3.84
C VAL A 41 -12.19 18.96 -5.17
N THR A 42 -13.28 19.72 -5.18
CA THR A 42 -13.92 20.10 -6.44
C THR A 42 -12.98 21.00 -7.23
N GLY A 43 -12.67 20.62 -8.47
CA GLY A 43 -11.79 21.39 -9.34
C GLY A 43 -12.44 22.65 -9.89
N HIS A 44 -11.67 23.41 -10.66
CA HIS A 44 -12.14 24.67 -11.25
C HIS A 44 -13.17 24.40 -12.35
N GLY A 45 -14.43 24.74 -12.06
CA GLY A 45 -15.59 24.36 -12.87
C GLY A 45 -16.21 23.07 -12.32
N SER A 46 -17.52 23.06 -12.15
CA SER A 46 -18.30 22.04 -11.40
C SER A 46 -18.33 20.62 -12.01
N ALA A 47 -17.36 20.27 -12.85
CA ALA A 47 -17.27 19.01 -13.58
C ALA A 47 -15.98 18.19 -13.30
N SER A 48 -15.06 18.68 -12.46
CA SER A 48 -13.85 17.93 -12.10
C SER A 48 -13.67 17.78 -10.59
N ILE A 49 -12.95 16.72 -10.19
CA ILE A 49 -12.49 16.49 -8.83
C ILE A 49 -10.97 16.32 -8.90
N ASP A 50 -10.25 17.18 -8.19
CA ASP A 50 -8.80 17.07 -8.04
C ASP A 50 -8.49 16.18 -6.84
N LEU A 51 -7.66 15.16 -7.08
CA LEU A 51 -7.24 14.20 -6.07
C LEU A 51 -5.75 14.39 -5.77
N SER A 52 -5.38 14.41 -4.49
CA SER A 52 -3.99 14.54 -4.07
C SER A 52 -3.70 13.64 -2.87
N TRP A 53 -2.50 13.05 -2.83
CA TRP A 53 -2.03 12.23 -1.72
C TRP A 53 -0.50 12.25 -1.62
N THR A 54 0.03 11.75 -0.51
CA THR A 54 1.46 11.56 -0.29
C THR A 54 1.90 10.26 -0.95
N SER A 55 3.01 10.30 -1.69
CA SER A 55 3.55 9.12 -2.37
C SER A 55 3.99 8.04 -1.38
N VAL A 56 3.60 6.79 -1.63
CA VAL A 56 3.98 5.63 -0.80
C VAL A 56 5.30 5.05 -1.30
N VAL A 57 6.27 4.87 -0.40
CA VAL A 57 7.57 4.24 -0.70
C VAL A 57 7.35 2.81 -1.21
N GLY A 58 7.89 2.52 -2.39
CA GLY A 58 7.79 1.21 -3.03
C GLY A 58 6.50 0.99 -3.83
N ALA A 59 5.56 1.94 -3.86
CA ALA A 59 4.47 1.89 -4.83
C ALA A 59 5.01 2.13 -6.25
N THR A 60 4.39 1.51 -7.25
CA THR A 60 4.69 1.76 -8.68
C THR A 60 3.56 2.49 -9.39
N GLY A 61 2.39 2.56 -8.74
CA GLY A 61 1.22 3.29 -9.19
C GLY A 61 0.11 3.24 -8.13
N TYR A 62 -1.03 3.85 -8.45
CA TYR A 62 -2.22 3.87 -7.61
C TYR A 62 -3.45 3.57 -8.45
N GLU A 63 -4.35 2.75 -7.92
CA GLU A 63 -5.70 2.57 -8.46
C GLU A 63 -6.64 3.55 -7.78
N ILE A 64 -7.27 4.41 -8.57
CA ILE A 64 -8.30 5.31 -8.08
C ILE A 64 -9.64 4.62 -8.30
N GLN A 65 -10.34 4.39 -7.20
CA GLN A 65 -11.67 3.82 -7.21
C GLN A 65 -12.70 4.85 -6.75
N ARG A 66 -13.90 4.79 -7.35
CA ARG A 66 -14.99 5.71 -7.02
C ARG A 66 -16.32 4.96 -6.96
N SER A 67 -17.16 5.35 -6.02
CA SER A 67 -18.56 4.96 -5.91
C SER A 67 -19.45 6.20 -5.75
N SER A 68 -20.72 6.09 -6.16
CA SER A 68 -21.76 7.08 -5.85
C SER A 68 -22.47 6.81 -4.51
N THR A 69 -22.15 5.69 -3.87
CA THR A 69 -22.68 5.29 -2.55
C THR A 69 -21.52 4.95 -1.62
N ASN A 70 -21.74 5.06 -0.31
CA ASN A 70 -20.73 4.81 0.72
C ASN A 70 -20.98 3.51 1.52
N ASN A 71 -21.91 2.68 1.06
CA ASN A 71 -22.53 1.61 1.84
C ASN A 71 -21.92 0.22 1.62
N ASP A 72 -21.08 0.03 0.58
CA ASP A 72 -20.43 -1.24 0.29
C ASP A 72 -19.15 -1.03 -0.54
N GLU A 73 -18.06 -1.70 -0.16
CA GLU A 73 -16.80 -1.75 -0.92
C GLU A 73 -17.03 -2.28 -2.34
N ALA A 74 -18.00 -3.19 -2.51
CA ALA A 74 -18.36 -3.75 -3.81
C ALA A 74 -18.95 -2.72 -4.79
N THR A 75 -19.35 -1.54 -4.32
CA THR A 75 -19.87 -0.47 -5.20
C THR A 75 -18.76 0.37 -5.84
N PHE A 76 -17.52 0.26 -5.36
CA PHE A 76 -16.38 0.95 -5.92
C PHE A 76 -15.94 0.33 -7.24
N THR A 77 -15.68 1.19 -8.21
CA THR A 77 -15.13 0.80 -9.52
C THR A 77 -13.84 1.53 -9.78
N ILE A 78 -12.86 0.86 -10.40
CA ILE A 78 -11.62 1.50 -10.83
C ILE A 78 -11.94 2.47 -11.96
N ILE A 79 -11.65 3.75 -11.74
CA ILE A 79 -11.85 4.81 -12.74
C ILE A 79 -10.54 5.24 -13.40
N ALA A 80 -9.40 4.98 -12.76
CA ALA A 80 -8.08 5.26 -13.30
C ALA A 80 -7.00 4.45 -12.58
N THR A 81 -5.91 4.17 -13.29
CA THR A 81 -4.65 3.69 -12.72
C THR A 81 -3.55 4.65 -13.13
N VAL A 82 -2.86 5.24 -12.17
CA VAL A 82 -1.80 6.22 -12.42
C VAL A 82 -0.45 5.64 -12.01
N SER A 83 0.57 5.84 -12.84
CA SER A 83 1.94 5.42 -12.53
C SER A 83 2.63 6.44 -11.63
N ASN A 84 3.61 5.99 -10.83
CA ASN A 84 4.41 6.85 -9.93
C ASN A 84 5.38 7.81 -10.67
N THR A 85 5.18 8.04 -11.97
CA THR A 85 5.87 9.10 -12.70
C THR A 85 5.32 10.43 -12.24
N SER A 86 5.92 10.98 -11.17
CA SER A 86 5.75 12.37 -10.76
C SER A 86 5.72 13.24 -12.01
N THR A 87 4.58 13.83 -12.31
CA THR A 87 4.52 14.93 -13.26
C THR A 87 3.77 16.07 -12.59
N THR A 88 4.60 17.08 -12.32
CA THR A 88 4.37 18.49 -11.99
C THR A 88 3.03 19.07 -12.39
#